data_AF-A0A192D316-F1
#
_entry.id   AF-A0A192D316-F1
#
_cell.length_a   1.000
_cell.length_b   1.000
_cell.length_c   1.000
_cell.angle_alpha   90.00
_cell.angle_beta   90.00
_cell.angle_gamma   90.00
#
_symmetry.space_group_name_H-M   'P 1'
#
loop_
_entity.id
_entity.type
_entity.pdbx_description
1 polymer ?
#
loop_
_entity_poly.entity_id
_entity_poly.type
_entity_poly.pdbx_seq_one_letter_code
_entity_poly.pdbx_strand_id
1 'polypeptide(L)'
;MKSLLAVLLAGTATLASAQDLGAPQAREAPVEVIESGADDGEIRITDEAAWSDIGIAIPAFATDRERATPANDAGTGALGREVARVITANLRNNGLFKPVGPDSLPQPAFGEVRAPTYATWGGKGAEMLVQGYVTARDDGRLVVGCYLYDVALQQQLVREGWVVAPGDWRRAAHKCSDLIFSRLTGETPFFDSRIAYIAETGPKDRRVKRLAVMDSDGANHRFLTLGSATALTPRYSPDYSKILYLSYVDGNPRIYVYDINSGKQVVVTENRKPTMAPRWSPDGKYILFSMAVAGNTDIYRIPATGGTPVKLTDNPGIDVGGSFSPDGTKIVFESDRSGTQQCYIMDADGRNQKRISFFGGRCATPEWSPRGDQIAFTRIAGDFNVAVMNTSGGNMRVLTKGWQDEAPTWAPNGRIIQFFRTERNTGRSAIWQVDLTGQNERRLPTYADASDPAWGPIRP
;
A
#
# COMPACT_ATOMS: atom_id res chain seq x y z
N MET A 1 2.76 -70.36 -26.73
CA MET A 1 3.54 -69.43 -25.90
C MET A 1 3.03 -68.03 -26.14
N LYS A 2 2.74 -67.31 -25.06
CA LYS A 2 2.05 -66.03 -25.00
C LYS A 2 3.04 -64.86 -25.12
N SER A 3 2.48 -63.69 -25.47
CA SER A 3 2.93 -62.33 -25.10
C SER A 3 4.08 -61.71 -25.93
N LEU A 4 4.08 -60.40 -26.23
CA LEU A 4 3.10 -59.33 -26.02
C LEU A 4 3.41 -58.20 -27.02
N LEU A 5 2.36 -57.59 -27.55
CA LEU A 5 2.35 -56.35 -28.33
C LEU A 5 2.69 -55.17 -27.39
N ALA A 6 3.71 -54.38 -27.69
CA ALA A 6 3.98 -53.13 -26.96
C ALA A 6 3.23 -51.97 -27.63
N VAL A 7 2.08 -51.64 -27.06
CA VAL A 7 1.30 -50.45 -27.36
C VAL A 7 2.04 -49.24 -26.79
N LEU A 8 2.48 -48.31 -27.64
CA LEU A 8 2.86 -46.96 -27.21
C LEU A 8 1.58 -46.17 -26.95
N LEU A 9 1.22 -46.03 -25.68
CA LEU A 9 0.29 -45.00 -25.21
C LEU A 9 0.87 -44.30 -23.99
N ALA A 10 0.58 -43.00 -23.94
CA ALA A 10 0.76 -42.06 -22.83
C ALA A 10 2.18 -41.53 -22.59
N GLY A 11 2.39 -40.23 -22.43
CA GLY A 11 1.44 -39.14 -22.36
C GLY A 11 2.14 -37.82 -22.57
N THR A 12 1.40 -36.85 -23.10
CA THR A 12 1.75 -35.44 -22.96
C THR A 12 1.82 -35.14 -21.47
N ALA A 13 3.03 -35.08 -20.93
CA ALA A 13 3.27 -34.45 -19.64
C ALA A 13 2.92 -32.96 -19.80
N THR A 14 1.66 -32.62 -19.56
CA THR A 14 1.31 -31.27 -19.19
C THR A 14 2.10 -30.98 -17.93
N LEU A 15 3.15 -30.17 -18.02
CA LEU A 15 3.72 -29.48 -16.88
C LEU A 15 2.59 -28.63 -16.30
N ALA A 16 1.81 -29.22 -15.40
CA ALA A 16 0.97 -28.45 -14.50
C ALA A 16 1.95 -27.57 -13.72
N SER A 17 1.98 -26.28 -14.03
CA SER A 17 2.56 -25.31 -13.11
C SER A 17 1.87 -25.53 -11.77
N ALA A 18 2.59 -26.06 -10.79
CA ALA A 18 2.06 -26.17 -9.44
C ALA A 18 1.73 -24.74 -8.99
N GLN A 19 0.45 -24.40 -8.87
CA GLN A 19 0.01 -23.08 -8.43
C GLN A 19 -0.36 -23.17 -6.96
N ASP A 20 0.21 -22.28 -6.13
CA ASP A 20 -0.15 -22.14 -4.71
C ASP A 20 -1.11 -20.95 -4.53
N LEU A 21 -2.27 -21.01 -5.19
CA LEU A 21 -3.18 -19.87 -5.31
C LEU A 21 -4.54 -20.14 -4.63
N GLY A 22 -5.05 -19.11 -3.97
CA GLY A 22 -6.43 -19.07 -3.49
C GLY A 22 -7.44 -18.87 -4.62
N ALA A 23 -8.72 -18.79 -4.26
CA ALA A 23 -9.75 -18.45 -5.23
C ALA A 23 -9.50 -17.05 -5.84
N PRO A 24 -9.75 -16.87 -7.15
CA PRO A 24 -9.60 -15.57 -7.81
C PRO A 24 -10.53 -14.53 -7.18
N GLN A 25 -10.13 -13.26 -7.28
CA GLN A 25 -10.91 -12.16 -6.72
C GLN A 25 -12.24 -12.00 -7.48
N ALA A 26 -13.32 -11.71 -6.76
CA ALA A 26 -14.50 -11.13 -7.40
C ALA A 26 -14.09 -9.78 -8.02
N ARG A 27 -14.37 -9.60 -9.31
CA ARG A 27 -14.00 -8.37 -10.01
C ARG A 27 -14.67 -7.18 -9.33
N GLU A 28 -13.86 -6.23 -8.90
CA GLU A 28 -14.39 -4.99 -8.34
C GLU A 28 -15.06 -4.20 -9.45
N ALA A 29 -16.26 -3.69 -9.15
CA ALA A 29 -16.96 -2.83 -10.09
C ALA A 29 -16.27 -1.45 -10.11
N PRO A 30 -16.19 -0.80 -11.29
CA PRO A 30 -15.83 0.61 -11.35
C PRO A 30 -16.73 1.43 -10.42
N VAL A 31 -16.15 2.34 -9.66
CA VAL A 31 -16.91 3.30 -8.88
C VAL A 31 -17.37 4.42 -9.81
N GLU A 32 -18.67 4.57 -9.95
CA GLU A 32 -19.27 5.64 -10.75
C GLU A 32 -19.29 6.93 -9.92
N VAL A 33 -18.66 8.00 -10.42
CA VAL A 33 -18.66 9.32 -9.78
C VAL A 33 -19.88 10.11 -10.24
N ILE A 34 -20.57 10.75 -9.32
CA ILE A 34 -21.69 11.65 -9.58
C ILE A 34 -21.14 13.09 -9.54
N GLU A 35 -21.34 13.85 -10.63
CA GLU A 35 -20.77 15.17 -10.94
C GLU A 35 -20.26 16.02 -9.75
N SER A 36 -19.01 16.48 -9.87
CA SER A 36 -18.33 17.39 -8.95
C SER A 36 -18.62 18.86 -9.26
N GLY A 37 -19.06 19.63 -8.27
CA GLY A 37 -18.98 21.09 -8.30
C GLY A 37 -18.00 21.55 -7.23
N ALA A 38 -16.81 21.99 -7.65
CA ALA A 38 -15.84 22.63 -6.77
C ALA A 38 -16.01 24.15 -6.84
N ASP A 39 -15.88 24.82 -5.70
CA ASP A 39 -15.65 26.26 -5.63
C ASP A 39 -14.13 26.43 -5.41
N ASP A 40 -13.46 27.02 -6.39
CA ASP A 40 -11.99 27.02 -6.57
C ASP A 40 -11.23 27.93 -5.59
N GLY A 41 -11.59 27.89 -4.31
CA GLY A 41 -10.83 28.54 -3.24
C GLY A 41 -9.61 27.70 -2.85
N GLU A 42 -8.46 27.89 -3.48
CA GLU A 42 -7.21 27.22 -3.10
C GLU A 42 -6.80 27.64 -1.68
N ILE A 43 -6.93 26.74 -0.69
CA ILE A 43 -6.42 26.98 0.67
C ILE A 43 -5.01 26.39 0.70
N ARG A 44 -4.01 27.27 0.69
CA ARG A 44 -2.60 26.90 0.71
C ARG A 44 -2.02 27.16 2.10
N ILE A 45 -2.00 26.14 2.95
CA ILE A 45 -1.39 26.23 4.28
C ILE A 45 0.05 25.73 4.16
N THR A 46 1.02 26.63 4.27
CA THR A 46 2.45 26.39 4.01
C THR A 46 3.24 25.91 5.23
N ASP A 47 2.58 25.61 6.36
CA ASP A 47 3.26 25.29 7.61
C ASP A 47 2.79 23.93 8.15
N GLU A 48 3.67 22.92 8.16
CA GLU A 48 3.36 21.56 8.64
C GLU A 48 3.09 21.52 10.16
N ALA A 49 3.45 22.57 10.90
CA ALA A 49 3.19 22.70 12.33
C ALA A 49 1.76 23.18 12.67
N ALA A 50 1.00 23.72 11.70
CA ALA A 50 -0.33 24.32 11.94
C ALA A 50 -1.49 23.32 11.91
N TRP A 51 -1.26 22.06 11.53
CA TRP A 51 -2.33 21.08 11.34
C TRP A 51 -2.84 20.45 12.64
N SER A 52 -2.07 20.51 13.73
CA SER A 52 -2.43 19.77 14.96
C SER A 52 -3.71 20.23 15.65
N ASP A 53 -4.41 21.27 15.16
CA ASP A 53 -5.55 21.87 15.85
C ASP A 53 -6.86 21.96 15.07
N ILE A 54 -6.93 21.61 13.77
CA ILE A 54 -8.21 21.73 13.03
C ILE A 54 -9.24 20.74 13.58
N GLY A 55 -10.27 21.28 14.25
CA GLY A 55 -11.43 20.53 14.73
C GLY A 55 -12.37 20.15 13.59
N ILE A 56 -12.52 18.85 13.31
CA ILE A 56 -13.42 18.34 12.27
C ILE A 56 -14.58 17.56 12.90
N ALA A 57 -15.82 18.00 12.69
CA ALA A 57 -16.99 17.21 13.06
C ALA A 57 -17.42 16.28 11.92
N ILE A 58 -17.61 14.99 12.22
CA ILE A 58 -17.99 13.96 11.25
C ILE A 58 -19.19 13.17 11.81
N PRO A 59 -20.40 13.74 11.78
CA PRO A 59 -21.62 13.02 12.15
C PRO A 59 -21.89 11.80 11.27
N ALA A 60 -22.85 10.97 11.71
CA ALA A 60 -23.32 9.85 10.92
C ALA A 60 -23.90 10.35 9.59
N PHE A 61 -23.57 9.65 8.49
CA PHE A 61 -24.14 9.99 7.19
C PHE A 61 -25.64 9.67 7.20
N ALA A 62 -26.44 10.61 6.70
CA ALA A 62 -27.89 10.50 6.70
C ALA A 62 -28.38 9.49 5.65
N THR A 63 -29.66 9.12 5.70
CA THR A 63 -30.34 8.37 4.64
C THR A 63 -31.68 9.04 4.33
N ASP A 64 -32.12 8.98 3.08
CA ASP A 64 -33.42 9.51 2.65
C ASP A 64 -34.58 8.67 3.21
N ARG A 65 -34.36 7.36 3.29
CA ARG A 65 -35.28 6.37 3.85
C ARG A 65 -34.49 5.16 4.34
N GLU A 66 -34.90 4.63 5.48
CA GLU A 66 -34.24 3.44 6.03
C GLU A 66 -34.51 2.22 5.15
N ARG A 67 -33.45 1.58 4.66
CA ARG A 67 -33.52 0.36 3.84
C ARG A 67 -32.44 -0.62 4.26
N ALA A 68 -32.81 -1.88 4.47
CA ALA A 68 -31.85 -2.96 4.63
C ALA A 68 -30.96 -3.08 3.38
N THR A 69 -29.68 -3.40 3.56
CA THR A 69 -28.72 -3.54 2.46
C THR A 69 -27.84 -4.77 2.67
N PRO A 70 -27.33 -5.41 1.60
CA PRO A 70 -26.36 -6.50 1.76
C PRO A 70 -25.05 -6.09 2.46
N ALA A 71 -24.77 -4.78 2.57
CA ALA A 71 -23.60 -4.24 3.26
C ALA A 71 -23.81 -4.12 4.79
N ASN A 72 -25.06 -3.98 5.23
CA ASN A 72 -25.44 -3.80 6.63
C ASN A 72 -26.92 -4.15 6.82
N ASP A 73 -27.19 -5.19 7.60
CA ASP A 73 -28.53 -5.70 7.86
C ASP A 73 -29.39 -4.73 8.69
N ALA A 74 -28.77 -3.85 9.47
CA ALA A 74 -29.45 -2.80 10.24
C ALA A 74 -29.85 -1.58 9.37
N GLY A 75 -29.47 -1.58 8.09
CA GLY A 75 -29.92 -0.62 7.09
C GLY A 75 -28.97 0.53 6.77
N THR A 76 -29.36 1.33 5.78
CA THR A 76 -28.68 2.54 5.31
C THR A 76 -28.27 3.54 6.40
N GLY A 77 -29.08 3.78 7.43
CA GLY A 77 -28.72 4.69 8.53
C GLY A 77 -27.60 4.13 9.41
N ALA A 78 -27.65 2.83 9.70
CA ALA A 78 -26.56 2.14 10.39
C ALA A 78 -25.29 2.11 9.53
N LEU A 79 -25.41 1.88 8.23
CA LEU A 79 -24.31 1.92 7.29
C LEU A 79 -23.68 3.33 7.20
N GLY A 80 -24.50 4.38 7.21
CA GLY A 80 -24.03 5.77 7.23
C GLY A 80 -23.20 6.11 8.48
N ARG A 81 -23.51 5.49 9.62
CA ARG A 81 -22.68 5.58 10.83
C ARG A 81 -21.33 4.88 10.64
N GLU A 82 -21.30 3.70 10.03
CA GLU A 82 -20.03 3.00 9.76
C GLU A 82 -19.14 3.76 8.76
N VAL A 83 -19.74 4.36 7.72
CA VAL A 83 -19.02 5.23 6.76
C VAL A 83 -18.34 6.38 7.51
N ALA A 84 -19.07 7.08 8.37
CA ALA A 84 -18.52 8.18 9.18
C ALA A 84 -17.41 7.72 10.15
N ARG A 85 -17.51 6.51 10.72
CA ARG A 85 -16.44 5.94 11.57
C ARG A 85 -15.16 5.68 10.77
N VAL A 86 -15.26 5.17 9.55
CA VAL A 86 -14.09 4.95 8.68
C VAL A 86 -13.42 6.28 8.33
N ILE A 87 -14.19 7.30 7.94
CA ILE A 87 -13.64 8.63 7.63
C ILE A 87 -12.96 9.24 8.87
N THR A 88 -13.61 9.14 10.03
CA THR A 88 -13.04 9.60 11.31
C THR A 88 -11.71 8.91 11.62
N ALA A 89 -11.66 7.58 11.47
CA ALA A 89 -10.44 6.81 11.72
C ALA A 89 -9.31 7.17 10.75
N ASN A 90 -9.62 7.34 9.46
CA ASN A 90 -8.64 7.73 8.44
C ASN A 90 -8.00 9.09 8.76
N LEU A 91 -8.82 10.11 9.01
CA LEU A 91 -8.35 11.46 9.31
C LEU A 91 -7.66 11.56 10.68
N ARG A 92 -8.05 10.74 11.67
CA ARG A 92 -7.35 10.69 12.97
C ARG A 92 -5.98 10.03 12.85
N ASN A 93 -5.93 8.89 12.14
CA ASN A 93 -4.73 8.06 12.09
C ASN A 93 -3.59 8.67 11.26
N ASN A 94 -3.88 9.66 10.41
CA ASN A 94 -2.84 10.37 9.66
C ASN A 94 -2.06 11.39 10.53
N GLY A 95 -2.57 11.73 11.72
CA GLY A 95 -1.93 12.63 12.69
C GLY A 95 -2.07 14.13 12.38
N LEU A 96 -2.83 14.52 11.36
CA LEU A 96 -2.99 15.90 10.90
C LEU A 96 -4.30 16.57 11.35
N PHE A 97 -5.23 15.84 11.94
CA PHE A 97 -6.55 16.38 12.29
C PHE A 97 -7.01 15.90 13.66
N LYS A 98 -7.94 16.63 14.28
CA LYS A 98 -8.64 16.23 15.51
C LYS A 98 -10.12 15.94 15.23
N PRO A 99 -10.45 14.83 14.53
CA PRO A 99 -11.83 14.56 14.16
C PRO A 99 -12.65 14.02 15.34
N VAL A 100 -13.88 14.50 15.45
CA VAL A 100 -14.94 14.00 16.33
C VAL A 100 -15.93 13.18 15.51
N GLY A 101 -16.11 11.92 15.90
CA GLY A 101 -16.87 10.94 15.12
C GLY A 101 -18.36 10.87 15.43
N PRO A 102 -19.09 9.99 14.72
CA PRO A 102 -20.55 9.94 14.72
C PRO A 102 -21.17 9.46 16.03
N ASP A 103 -20.40 8.82 16.90
CA ASP A 103 -20.90 8.25 18.16
C ASP A 103 -21.09 9.29 19.27
N SER A 104 -20.46 10.47 19.12
CA SER A 104 -20.58 11.60 20.06
C SER A 104 -21.30 12.81 19.46
N LEU A 105 -21.82 12.69 18.23
CA LEU A 105 -22.42 13.78 17.48
C LEU A 105 -23.90 13.50 17.17
N PRO A 106 -24.75 14.54 17.07
CA PRO A 106 -26.12 14.35 16.61
C PRO A 106 -26.12 13.85 15.16
N GLN A 107 -27.11 13.03 14.84
CA GLN A 107 -27.33 12.57 13.47
C GLN A 107 -28.14 13.61 12.70
N PRO A 108 -27.62 14.20 11.60
CA PRO A 108 -28.35 15.15 10.79
C PRO A 108 -29.47 14.44 10.00
N ALA A 109 -30.55 15.18 9.73
CA ALA A 109 -31.56 14.76 8.77
C ALA A 109 -31.00 14.85 7.33
N PHE A 110 -31.58 14.07 6.41
CA PHE A 110 -31.11 14.03 5.02
C PHE A 110 -31.09 15.39 4.33
N GLY A 111 -32.08 16.26 4.59
CA GLY A 111 -32.12 17.62 4.05
C GLY A 111 -31.02 18.54 4.59
N GLU A 112 -30.57 18.32 5.83
CA GLU A 112 -29.52 19.13 6.46
C GLU A 112 -28.15 18.86 5.84
N VAL A 113 -27.95 17.72 5.16
CA VAL A 113 -26.69 17.37 4.48
C VAL A 113 -26.21 18.44 3.52
N ARG A 114 -27.15 19.12 2.84
CA ARG A 114 -26.87 20.19 1.85
C ARG A 114 -27.06 21.59 2.40
N ALA A 115 -27.58 21.71 3.62
CA ALA A 115 -27.90 22.96 4.27
C ALA A 115 -27.72 22.82 5.79
N PRO A 116 -26.47 22.67 6.27
CA PRO A 116 -26.20 22.39 7.66
C PRO A 116 -26.56 23.58 8.56
N THR A 117 -27.10 23.30 9.74
CA THR A 117 -27.30 24.32 10.78
C THR A 117 -25.96 24.70 11.42
N TYR A 118 -25.22 25.62 10.80
CA TYR A 118 -23.84 25.98 11.17
C TYR A 118 -23.66 26.31 12.66
N ALA A 119 -24.60 27.04 13.27
CA ALA A 119 -24.55 27.39 14.68
C ALA A 119 -24.47 26.17 15.61
N THR A 120 -25.13 25.05 15.26
CA THR A 120 -25.08 23.79 16.02
C THR A 120 -23.67 23.20 16.03
N TRP A 121 -22.96 23.29 14.91
CA TRP A 121 -21.64 22.70 14.75
C TRP A 121 -20.55 23.62 15.30
N GLY A 122 -20.66 24.93 15.09
CA GLY A 122 -19.78 25.93 15.71
C GLY A 122 -19.85 25.90 17.24
N GLY A 123 -21.06 25.74 17.81
CA GLY A 123 -21.24 25.56 19.25
C GLY A 123 -20.64 24.26 19.82
N LYS A 124 -20.26 23.31 18.95
CA LYS A 124 -19.55 22.08 19.31
C LYS A 124 -18.04 22.15 19.03
N GLY A 125 -17.54 23.33 18.66
CA GLY A 125 -16.12 23.56 18.36
C GLY A 125 -15.66 23.00 17.01
N ALA A 126 -16.58 22.75 16.07
CA ALA A 126 -16.22 22.34 14.72
C ALA A 126 -15.76 23.56 13.91
N GLU A 127 -14.54 23.53 13.40
CA GLU A 127 -14.04 24.47 12.38
C GLU A 127 -14.43 23.98 10.99
N MET A 128 -14.28 22.67 10.78
CA MET A 128 -14.69 21.96 9.58
C MET A 128 -15.80 20.96 9.90
N LEU A 129 -16.71 20.77 8.95
CA LEU A 129 -17.82 19.85 9.08
C LEU A 129 -17.89 18.95 7.84
N VAL A 130 -17.81 17.64 8.09
CA VAL A 130 -18.06 16.62 7.08
C VAL A 130 -19.50 16.15 7.21
N GLN A 131 -20.30 16.32 6.17
CA GLN A 131 -21.62 15.70 6.11
C GLN A 131 -21.74 14.83 4.87
N GLY A 132 -22.72 13.95 4.89
CA GLY A 132 -22.93 13.04 3.78
C GLY A 132 -24.17 12.21 3.97
N TYR A 133 -24.42 11.35 2.99
CA TYR A 133 -25.54 10.45 3.01
C TYR A 133 -25.19 9.09 2.40
N VAL A 134 -25.94 8.07 2.80
CA VAL A 134 -25.94 6.73 2.20
C VAL A 134 -27.38 6.37 1.83
N THR A 135 -27.64 6.13 0.55
CA THR A 135 -28.98 5.72 0.06
C THR A 135 -28.87 4.45 -0.77
N ALA A 136 -29.86 3.55 -0.65
CA ALA A 136 -29.91 2.32 -1.45
C ALA A 136 -30.75 2.52 -2.73
N ARG A 137 -30.16 2.17 -3.88
CA ARG A 137 -30.83 2.12 -5.18
C ARG A 137 -31.64 0.83 -5.33
N ASP A 138 -32.59 0.85 -6.26
CA ASP A 138 -33.44 -0.31 -6.54
C ASP A 138 -32.70 -1.44 -7.26
N ASP A 139 -31.56 -1.16 -7.89
CA ASP A 139 -30.63 -2.14 -8.47
C ASP A 139 -29.70 -2.79 -7.42
N GLY A 140 -29.90 -2.48 -6.13
CA GLY A 140 -29.10 -3.01 -5.02
C GLY A 140 -27.76 -2.30 -4.80
N ARG A 141 -27.36 -1.33 -5.63
CA ARG A 141 -26.17 -0.51 -5.40
C ARG A 141 -26.43 0.57 -4.35
N LEU A 142 -25.35 1.10 -3.79
CA LEU A 142 -25.38 2.19 -2.81
C LEU A 142 -24.94 3.48 -3.47
N VAL A 143 -25.54 4.60 -3.08
CA VAL A 143 -25.01 5.94 -3.34
C VAL A 143 -24.47 6.51 -2.03
N VAL A 144 -23.21 6.95 -2.05
CA VAL A 144 -22.57 7.64 -0.93
C VAL A 144 -22.23 9.05 -1.36
N GLY A 145 -22.87 10.05 -0.75
CA GLY A 145 -22.55 11.47 -0.94
C GLY A 145 -21.69 12.00 0.19
N CYS A 146 -20.71 12.84 -0.12
CA CYS A 146 -19.74 13.41 0.83
C CYS A 146 -19.56 14.91 0.56
N TYR A 147 -19.61 15.70 1.62
CA TYR A 147 -19.55 17.16 1.59
C TYR A 147 -18.60 17.62 2.70
N LEU A 148 -17.78 18.61 2.40
CA LEU A 148 -16.96 19.33 3.37
C LEU A 148 -17.40 20.79 3.42
N TYR A 149 -17.63 21.29 4.62
CA TYR A 149 -18.01 22.67 4.89
C TYR A 149 -17.02 23.34 5.83
N ASP A 150 -16.77 24.62 5.58
CA ASP A 150 -16.20 25.55 6.55
C ASP A 150 -17.34 26.09 7.43
N VAL A 151 -17.23 25.91 8.75
CA VAL A 151 -18.29 26.27 9.68
C VAL A 151 -18.34 27.77 9.95
N ALA A 152 -17.20 28.44 9.97
CA ALA A 152 -17.10 29.87 10.26
C ALA A 152 -17.55 30.71 9.05
N LEU A 153 -17.10 30.32 7.85
CA LEU A 153 -17.47 30.97 6.59
C LEU A 153 -18.84 30.54 6.08
N GLN A 154 -19.44 29.51 6.68
CA GLN A 154 -20.71 28.94 6.26
C GLN A 154 -20.73 28.54 4.78
N GLN A 155 -19.62 27.97 4.31
CA GLN A 155 -19.37 27.71 2.90
C GLN A 155 -19.14 26.22 2.67
N GLN A 156 -19.68 25.68 1.58
CA GLN A 156 -19.32 24.36 1.08
C GLN A 156 -17.97 24.44 0.37
N LEU A 157 -16.96 23.73 0.86
CA LEU A 157 -15.62 23.74 0.27
C LEU A 157 -15.48 22.74 -0.88
N VAL A 158 -16.10 21.56 -0.75
CA VAL A 158 -16.11 20.52 -1.79
C VAL A 158 -17.25 19.53 -1.55
N ARG A 159 -17.72 18.89 -2.63
CA ARG A 159 -18.64 17.75 -2.57
C ARG A 159 -18.36 16.75 -3.67
N GLU A 160 -18.65 15.48 -3.40
CA GLU A 160 -18.64 14.41 -4.40
C GLU A 160 -19.61 13.29 -4.01
N GLY A 161 -20.04 12.49 -4.98
CA GLY A 161 -20.85 11.31 -4.74
C GLY A 161 -20.37 10.11 -5.53
N TRP A 162 -20.56 8.91 -4.97
CA TRP A 162 -20.15 7.65 -5.58
C TRP A 162 -21.28 6.63 -5.60
N VAL A 163 -21.40 5.88 -6.69
CA VAL A 163 -22.23 4.68 -6.77
C VAL A 163 -21.31 3.47 -6.64
N VAL A 164 -21.60 2.62 -5.64
CA VAL A 164 -20.77 1.46 -5.33
C VAL A 164 -21.62 0.20 -5.14
N ALA A 165 -21.03 -0.96 -5.40
CA ALA A 165 -21.61 -2.23 -4.98
C ALA A 165 -21.65 -2.27 -3.44
N PRO A 166 -22.56 -3.06 -2.83
CA PRO A 166 -22.64 -3.18 -1.38
C PRO A 166 -21.30 -3.53 -0.72
N GLY A 167 -20.50 -4.42 -1.32
CA GLY A 167 -19.18 -4.79 -0.79
C GLY A 167 -18.12 -3.67 -0.82
N ASP A 168 -18.36 -2.60 -1.59
CA ASP A 168 -17.43 -1.48 -1.80
C ASP A 168 -17.80 -0.23 -0.98
N TRP A 169 -18.69 -0.33 0.01
CA TRP A 169 -19.07 0.81 0.84
C TRP A 169 -17.87 1.46 1.55
N ARG A 170 -16.89 0.65 1.98
CA ARG A 170 -15.63 1.13 2.60
C ARG A 170 -14.80 1.93 1.61
N ARG A 171 -14.77 1.51 0.35
CA ARG A 171 -14.08 2.25 -0.73
C ARG A 171 -14.64 3.67 -0.86
N ALA A 172 -15.96 3.84 -0.82
CA ALA A 172 -16.58 5.16 -0.86
C ALA A 172 -16.19 6.01 0.38
N ALA A 173 -16.09 5.41 1.56
CA ALA A 173 -15.61 6.10 2.77
C ALA A 173 -14.14 6.53 2.65
N HIS A 174 -13.27 5.70 2.08
CA HIS A 174 -11.88 6.05 1.79
C HIS A 174 -11.79 7.19 0.76
N LYS A 175 -12.58 7.14 -0.31
CA LYS A 175 -12.66 8.23 -1.31
C LYS A 175 -13.14 9.56 -0.71
N CYS A 176 -14.13 9.52 0.19
CA CYS A 176 -14.52 10.72 0.95
C CYS A 176 -13.39 11.23 1.83
N SER A 177 -12.63 10.34 2.48
CA SER A 177 -11.45 10.72 3.27
C SER A 177 -10.37 11.38 2.41
N ASP A 178 -10.14 10.84 1.22
CA ASP A 178 -9.21 11.38 0.22
C ASP A 178 -9.65 12.77 -0.26
N LEU A 179 -10.94 12.95 -0.57
CA LEU A 179 -11.52 14.23 -0.95
C LEU A 179 -11.29 15.30 0.13
N ILE A 180 -11.60 14.98 1.39
CA ILE A 180 -11.44 15.89 2.53
C ILE A 180 -9.96 16.19 2.76
N PHE A 181 -9.12 15.16 2.77
CA PHE A 181 -7.69 15.30 2.98
C PHE A 181 -7.07 16.20 1.93
N SER A 182 -7.27 15.90 0.64
CA SER A 182 -6.68 16.69 -0.43
C SER A 182 -7.21 18.13 -0.44
N ARG A 183 -8.49 18.34 -0.14
CA ARG A 183 -9.05 19.70 -0.07
C ARG A 183 -8.46 20.53 1.04
N LEU A 184 -8.21 19.92 2.21
CA LEU A 184 -7.68 20.62 3.37
C LEU A 184 -6.16 20.80 3.27
N THR A 185 -5.40 19.79 2.84
CA THR A 185 -3.92 19.79 2.88
C THR A 185 -3.25 20.24 1.58
N GLY A 186 -3.97 20.15 0.44
CA GLY A 186 -3.37 20.30 -0.89
C GLY A 186 -2.48 19.12 -1.32
N GLU A 187 -2.41 18.05 -0.52
CA GLU A 187 -1.64 16.84 -0.85
C GLU A 187 -2.46 15.83 -1.64
N THR A 188 -1.77 14.96 -2.40
CA THR A 188 -2.42 13.88 -3.14
C THR A 188 -2.99 12.79 -2.22
N PRO A 189 -4.09 12.15 -2.65
CA PRO A 189 -4.80 11.16 -1.84
C PRO A 189 -3.99 9.86 -1.63
N PHE A 190 -4.36 9.08 -0.62
CA PHE A 190 -3.76 7.77 -0.34
C PHE A 190 -4.66 6.77 0.41
N PHE A 191 -5.84 7.16 0.89
CA PHE A 191 -6.71 6.29 1.68
C PHE A 191 -7.36 5.18 0.84
N ASP A 192 -7.84 5.45 -0.39
CA ASP A 192 -8.36 4.43 -1.32
C ASP A 192 -7.23 3.67 -2.02
N SER A 193 -6.37 3.07 -1.20
CA SER A 193 -5.26 2.19 -1.61
C SER A 193 -5.32 0.88 -0.84
N ARG A 194 -4.47 -0.08 -1.24
CA ARG A 194 -4.29 -1.34 -0.51
C ARG A 194 -2.86 -1.62 -0.19
N ILE A 195 -2.67 -2.57 0.69
CA ILE A 195 -1.39 -3.09 1.11
C ILE A 195 -1.34 -4.56 0.71
N ALA A 196 -0.29 -4.96 0.01
CA ALA A 196 0.10 -6.35 -0.15
C ALA A 196 1.13 -6.65 0.92
N TYR A 197 1.07 -7.81 1.53
CA TYR A 197 1.98 -8.17 2.61
C TYR A 197 2.09 -9.69 2.77
N ILE A 198 3.04 -10.12 3.59
CA ILE A 198 3.20 -11.52 3.95
C ILE A 198 2.56 -11.77 5.31
N ALA A 199 1.48 -12.52 5.31
CA ALA A 199 0.81 -12.99 6.52
C ALA A 199 1.48 -14.26 7.02
N GLU A 200 1.87 -14.26 8.29
CA GLU A 200 2.64 -15.32 8.93
C GLU A 200 1.85 -16.03 10.03
N THR A 201 1.87 -17.36 10.01
CA THR A 201 1.23 -18.21 11.03
C THR A 201 2.13 -19.38 11.40
N GLY A 202 1.91 -19.97 12.57
CA GLY A 202 2.71 -21.09 13.08
C GLY A 202 3.93 -20.67 13.90
N PRO A 203 4.67 -21.66 14.46
CA PRO A 203 5.81 -21.40 15.33
C PRO A 203 7.02 -20.85 14.54
N LYS A 204 7.97 -20.24 15.27
CA LYS A 204 9.15 -19.55 14.71
C LYS A 204 9.99 -20.39 13.74
N ASP A 205 10.12 -21.68 13.99
CA ASP A 205 10.90 -22.64 13.22
C ASP A 205 10.12 -23.32 12.07
N ARG A 206 8.80 -23.11 12.01
CA ARG A 206 7.93 -23.65 10.96
C ARG A 206 6.83 -22.64 10.59
N ARG A 207 7.26 -21.46 10.16
CA ARG A 207 6.38 -20.37 9.74
C ARG A 207 5.74 -20.67 8.39
N VAL A 208 4.42 -20.56 8.31
CA VAL A 208 3.68 -20.53 7.04
C VAL A 208 3.55 -19.08 6.62
N LYS A 209 4.12 -18.74 5.46
CA LYS A 209 4.17 -17.37 4.90
C LYS A 209 3.33 -17.27 3.65
N ARG A 210 2.21 -16.53 3.72
CA ARG A 210 1.24 -16.36 2.63
C ARG A 210 1.23 -14.94 2.12
N LEU A 211 1.15 -14.78 0.80
CA LEU A 211 0.80 -13.50 0.20
C LEU A 211 -0.65 -13.17 0.55
N ALA A 212 -0.85 -11.96 1.06
CA ALA A 212 -2.16 -11.43 1.41
C ALA A 212 -2.30 -9.97 0.97
N VAL A 213 -3.53 -9.50 0.89
CA VAL A 213 -3.86 -8.09 0.70
C VAL A 213 -4.91 -7.61 1.69
N MET A 214 -4.92 -6.32 1.95
CA MET A 214 -5.90 -5.62 2.80
C MET A 214 -6.02 -4.17 2.35
N ASP A 215 -7.09 -3.48 2.78
CA ASP A 215 -7.22 -2.03 2.62
C ASP A 215 -6.13 -1.29 3.41
N SER A 216 -5.89 -0.03 3.08
CA SER A 216 -4.82 0.79 3.68
C SER A 216 -4.88 0.91 5.22
N ASP A 217 -6.05 0.64 5.80
CA ASP A 217 -6.34 0.66 7.23
C ASP A 217 -6.35 -0.74 7.90
N GLY A 218 -6.11 -1.81 7.13
CA GLY A 218 -6.07 -3.20 7.60
C GLY A 218 -7.38 -3.98 7.45
N ALA A 219 -8.46 -3.34 7.02
CA ALA A 219 -9.73 -4.02 6.75
C ALA A 219 -9.70 -4.85 5.45
N ASN A 220 -10.76 -5.61 5.19
CA ASN A 220 -10.92 -6.39 3.95
C ASN A 220 -9.72 -7.32 3.64
N HIS A 221 -9.12 -7.89 4.69
CA HIS A 221 -8.03 -8.85 4.56
C HIS A 221 -8.44 -10.09 3.75
N ARG A 222 -7.55 -10.56 2.87
CA ARG A 222 -7.65 -11.86 2.20
C ARG A 222 -6.29 -12.46 1.87
N PHE A 223 -6.21 -13.78 1.83
CA PHE A 223 -5.07 -14.52 1.29
C PHE A 223 -5.15 -14.63 -0.23
N LEU A 224 -4.01 -14.48 -0.92
CA LEU A 224 -3.85 -14.75 -2.34
C LEU A 224 -3.19 -16.11 -2.61
N THR A 225 -2.41 -16.61 -1.65
CA THR A 225 -1.74 -17.91 -1.72
C THR A 225 -2.18 -18.80 -0.56
N LEU A 226 -2.20 -20.13 -0.75
CA LEU A 226 -2.64 -21.07 0.30
C LEU A 226 -1.58 -21.29 1.39
N GLY A 227 -0.31 -21.04 1.07
CA GLY A 227 0.82 -21.21 1.99
C GLY A 227 1.42 -22.61 1.93
N SER A 228 1.21 -23.33 0.83
CA SER A 228 1.95 -24.57 0.55
C SER A 228 3.40 -24.26 0.13
N ALA A 229 3.64 -23.06 -0.39
CA ALA A 229 4.96 -22.51 -0.65
C ALA A 229 5.14 -21.17 0.06
N THR A 230 6.38 -20.87 0.46
CA THR A 230 6.72 -19.58 1.07
C THR A 230 6.56 -18.46 0.04
N ALA A 231 5.83 -17.40 0.40
CA ALA A 231 5.78 -16.13 -0.33
C ALA A 231 6.55 -15.04 0.42
N LEU A 232 7.32 -14.22 -0.29
CA LEU A 232 8.13 -13.14 0.27
C LEU A 232 8.10 -11.87 -0.62
N THR A 233 8.37 -10.73 0.00
CA THR A 233 8.66 -9.44 -0.66
C THR A 233 7.70 -9.07 -1.81
N PRO A 234 6.38 -8.97 -1.57
CA PRO A 234 5.41 -8.62 -2.61
C PRO A 234 5.59 -7.18 -3.06
N ARG A 235 5.21 -6.84 -4.30
CA ARG A 235 5.23 -5.46 -4.85
C ARG A 235 4.14 -5.28 -5.91
N TYR A 236 3.31 -4.25 -5.75
CA TYR A 236 2.30 -3.90 -6.75
C TYR A 236 2.93 -3.40 -8.04
N SER A 237 2.33 -3.73 -9.18
CA SER A 237 2.59 -3.04 -10.43
C SER A 237 2.07 -1.60 -10.37
N PRO A 238 2.64 -0.66 -11.15
CA PRO A 238 2.24 0.75 -11.12
C PRO A 238 0.76 0.98 -11.50
N ASP A 239 0.19 0.09 -12.32
CA ASP A 239 -1.21 0.10 -12.75
C ASP A 239 -2.16 -0.64 -11.79
N TYR A 240 -1.65 -1.10 -10.63
CA TYR A 240 -2.39 -1.87 -9.62
C TYR A 240 -2.87 -3.26 -10.09
N SER A 241 -2.64 -3.68 -11.33
CA SER A 241 -3.25 -4.90 -11.87
C SER A 241 -2.58 -6.20 -11.43
N LYS A 242 -1.33 -6.13 -10.95
CA LYS A 242 -0.48 -7.28 -10.63
C LYS A 242 0.29 -7.10 -9.32
N ILE A 243 0.66 -8.23 -8.72
CA ILE A 243 1.59 -8.31 -7.59
C ILE A 243 2.76 -9.21 -7.98
N LEU A 244 3.95 -8.65 -7.92
CA LEU A 244 5.23 -9.32 -8.05
C LEU A 244 5.65 -9.86 -6.69
N TYR A 245 6.12 -11.09 -6.59
CA TYR A 245 6.58 -11.65 -5.32
C TYR A 245 7.58 -12.77 -5.53
N LEU A 246 8.35 -13.08 -4.50
CA LEU A 246 9.26 -14.22 -4.48
C LEU A 246 8.54 -15.43 -3.91
N SER A 247 8.72 -16.61 -4.52
CA SER A 247 8.19 -17.85 -3.98
C SER A 247 9.07 -19.07 -4.21
N TYR A 248 8.89 -20.09 -3.38
CA TYR A 248 9.63 -21.37 -3.36
C TYR A 248 8.80 -22.54 -3.89
N VAL A 249 7.77 -22.28 -4.70
CA VAL A 249 6.86 -23.30 -5.25
C VAL A 249 7.58 -24.50 -5.88
N ASP A 250 8.71 -24.28 -6.54
CA ASP A 250 9.52 -25.33 -7.19
C ASP A 250 10.82 -25.68 -6.43
N GLY A 251 10.89 -25.29 -5.15
CA GLY A 251 12.05 -25.49 -4.28
C GLY A 251 13.17 -24.46 -4.46
N ASN A 252 13.10 -23.58 -5.47
CA ASN A 252 14.05 -22.48 -5.66
C ASN A 252 13.35 -21.11 -5.50
N PRO A 253 14.03 -20.09 -4.95
CA PRO A 253 13.46 -18.75 -4.87
C PRO A 253 13.37 -18.11 -6.26
N ARG A 254 12.15 -18.04 -6.78
CA ARG A 254 11.85 -17.47 -8.12
C ARG A 254 10.84 -16.35 -8.03
N ILE A 255 10.89 -15.49 -9.04
CA ILE A 255 10.04 -14.31 -9.17
C ILE A 255 8.75 -14.69 -9.90
N TYR A 256 7.62 -14.46 -9.23
CA TYR A 256 6.29 -14.70 -9.76
C TYR A 256 5.52 -13.40 -9.88
N VAL A 257 4.66 -13.32 -10.90
CA VAL A 257 3.68 -12.24 -11.09
C VAL A 257 2.29 -12.84 -10.95
N TYR A 258 1.56 -12.38 -9.95
CA TYR A 258 0.15 -12.68 -9.71
C TYR A 258 -0.72 -11.58 -10.34
N ASP A 259 -1.61 -11.94 -11.24
CA ASP A 259 -2.60 -11.03 -11.80
C ASP A 259 -3.83 -10.97 -10.89
N ILE A 260 -4.13 -9.76 -10.37
CA ILE A 260 -5.13 -9.56 -9.33
C ILE A 260 -6.54 -9.90 -9.83
N ASN A 261 -6.82 -9.59 -11.10
CA ASN A 261 -8.15 -9.77 -11.70
C ASN A 261 -8.44 -11.23 -12.02
N SER A 262 -7.50 -11.91 -12.66
CA SER A 262 -7.70 -13.29 -13.11
C SER A 262 -7.31 -14.34 -12.07
N GLY A 263 -6.57 -13.95 -11.03
CA GLY A 263 -5.99 -14.86 -10.05
C GLY A 263 -4.93 -15.79 -10.63
N LYS A 264 -4.38 -15.47 -11.82
CA LYS A 264 -3.35 -16.28 -12.48
C LYS A 264 -1.96 -15.87 -12.00
N GLN A 265 -1.07 -16.85 -11.94
CA GLN A 265 0.34 -16.66 -11.60
C GLN A 265 1.23 -17.13 -12.75
N VAL A 266 2.25 -16.34 -13.08
CA VAL A 266 3.29 -16.69 -14.04
C VAL A 266 4.67 -16.47 -13.45
N VAL A 267 5.65 -17.26 -13.88
CA VAL A 267 7.06 -17.05 -13.54
C VAL A 267 7.67 -16.07 -14.53
N VAL A 268 8.47 -15.13 -14.05
CA VAL A 268 9.12 -14.11 -14.90
C VAL A 268 10.49 -14.58 -15.41
N THR A 269 11.24 -15.31 -14.58
CA THR A 269 12.63 -15.71 -14.88
C THR A 269 12.69 -17.15 -15.37
N GLU A 270 13.31 -17.40 -16.52
CA GLU A 270 13.47 -18.76 -17.06
C GLU A 270 14.59 -19.55 -16.37
N ASN A 271 15.64 -18.86 -15.93
CA ASN A 271 16.76 -19.50 -15.26
C ASN A 271 16.41 -19.89 -13.82
N ARG A 272 17.03 -20.96 -13.32
CA ARG A 272 16.85 -21.47 -11.95
C ARG A 272 17.87 -20.90 -10.95
N LYS A 273 18.52 -19.78 -11.28
CA LYS A 273 19.46 -19.15 -10.35
C LYS A 273 18.67 -18.50 -9.21
N PRO A 274 19.19 -18.50 -7.98
CA PRO A 274 18.52 -17.82 -6.88
C PRO A 274 18.32 -16.33 -7.20
N THR A 275 17.09 -15.87 -7.03
CA THR A 275 16.70 -14.46 -7.27
C THR A 275 16.12 -13.83 -6.01
N MET A 276 16.23 -12.51 -5.89
CA MET A 276 15.73 -11.77 -4.73
C MET A 276 15.38 -10.31 -5.04
N ALA A 277 14.65 -9.67 -4.12
CA ALA A 277 14.31 -8.25 -4.10
C ALA A 277 13.73 -7.70 -5.42
N PRO A 278 12.64 -8.29 -5.96
CA PRO A 278 12.08 -7.86 -7.22
C PRO A 278 11.32 -6.53 -7.09
N ARG A 279 11.37 -5.69 -8.15
CA ARG A 279 10.70 -4.39 -8.24
C ARG A 279 10.23 -4.09 -9.65
N TRP A 280 9.08 -3.44 -9.80
CA TRP A 280 8.62 -2.91 -11.07
C TRP A 280 9.35 -1.62 -11.43
N SER A 281 9.56 -1.38 -12.73
CA SER A 281 9.78 -0.04 -13.25
C SER A 281 8.49 0.80 -13.14
N PRO A 282 8.57 2.14 -13.05
CA PRO A 282 7.40 3.00 -12.90
C PRO A 282 6.44 2.93 -14.11
N ASP A 283 6.96 2.59 -15.29
CA ASP A 283 6.18 2.37 -16.50
C ASP A 283 5.62 0.94 -16.64
N GLY A 284 5.92 0.05 -15.68
CA GLY A 284 5.46 -1.34 -15.64
C GLY A 284 6.10 -2.27 -16.69
N LYS A 285 7.03 -1.78 -17.52
CA LYS A 285 7.61 -2.57 -18.63
C LYS A 285 8.72 -3.52 -18.19
N TYR A 286 9.36 -3.24 -17.07
CA TYR A 286 10.53 -3.98 -16.61
C TYR A 286 10.41 -4.39 -15.15
N ILE A 287 11.12 -5.46 -14.82
CA ILE A 287 11.36 -5.92 -13.46
C ILE A 287 12.86 -5.82 -13.18
N LEU A 288 13.21 -5.09 -12.11
CA LEU A 288 14.53 -5.07 -11.50
C LEU A 288 14.59 -6.17 -10.44
N PHE A 289 15.70 -6.89 -10.36
CA PHE A 289 15.92 -7.93 -9.37
C PHE A 289 17.40 -8.21 -9.18
N SER A 290 17.76 -8.92 -8.11
CA SER A 290 19.10 -9.43 -7.91
C SER A 290 19.17 -10.92 -8.18
N MET A 291 20.29 -11.37 -8.73
CA MET A 291 20.50 -12.77 -9.08
C MET A 291 21.91 -13.22 -8.70
N ALA A 292 21.98 -14.35 -7.99
CA ALA A 292 23.24 -14.96 -7.60
C ALA A 292 23.78 -15.87 -8.71
N VAL A 293 24.97 -15.57 -9.23
CA VAL A 293 25.66 -16.33 -10.27
C VAL A 293 27.09 -16.58 -9.85
N ALA A 294 27.49 -17.86 -9.78
CA ALA A 294 28.86 -18.29 -9.47
C ALA A 294 29.45 -17.67 -8.18
N GLY A 295 28.61 -17.43 -7.17
CA GLY A 295 29.03 -16.90 -5.87
C GLY A 295 28.98 -15.38 -5.74
N ASN A 296 28.75 -14.63 -6.83
CA ASN A 296 28.49 -13.20 -6.80
C ASN A 296 27.00 -12.90 -6.96
N THR A 297 26.52 -11.78 -6.40
CA THR A 297 25.14 -11.31 -6.62
C THR A 297 25.19 -9.94 -7.28
N ASP A 298 24.57 -9.84 -8.45
CA ASP A 298 24.50 -8.61 -9.23
C ASP A 298 23.03 -8.22 -9.47
N ILE A 299 22.82 -6.98 -9.91
CA ILE A 299 21.50 -6.46 -10.27
C ILE A 299 21.23 -6.68 -11.75
N TYR A 300 20.01 -7.11 -12.04
CA TYR A 300 19.52 -7.41 -13.38
C TYR A 300 18.18 -6.73 -13.63
N ARG A 301 17.90 -6.51 -14.92
CA ARG A 301 16.60 -6.06 -15.42
C ARG A 301 16.08 -7.06 -16.45
N ILE A 302 14.79 -7.36 -16.41
CA ILE A 302 14.11 -8.22 -17.38
C ILE A 302 12.80 -7.54 -17.83
N PRO A 303 12.31 -7.76 -19.07
CA PRO A 303 10.96 -7.35 -19.42
C PRO A 303 9.93 -7.97 -18.46
N ALA A 304 8.87 -7.24 -18.15
CA ALA A 304 7.79 -7.73 -17.30
C ALA A 304 7.07 -8.96 -17.87
N THR A 305 7.12 -9.13 -19.20
CA THR A 305 6.60 -10.30 -19.92
C THR A 305 7.53 -11.52 -19.86
N GLY A 306 8.68 -11.41 -19.19
CA GLY A 306 9.72 -12.44 -19.15
C GLY A 306 10.77 -12.30 -20.26
N GLY A 307 11.66 -13.28 -20.36
CA GLY A 307 12.74 -13.36 -21.36
C GLY A 307 14.15 -13.32 -20.75
N THR A 308 15.12 -12.82 -21.52
CA THR A 308 16.53 -12.79 -21.10
C THR A 308 16.83 -11.58 -20.20
N PRO A 309 17.36 -11.79 -18.99
CA PRO A 309 17.82 -10.69 -18.14
C PRO A 309 19.04 -9.95 -18.69
N VAL A 310 19.08 -8.64 -18.48
CA VAL A 310 20.23 -7.77 -18.73
C VAL A 310 20.91 -7.46 -17.40
N LYS A 311 22.22 -7.73 -17.32
CA LYS A 311 23.06 -7.43 -16.14
C LYS A 311 23.33 -5.92 -16.08
N LEU A 312 23.09 -5.28 -14.93
CA LEU A 312 23.26 -3.83 -14.73
C LEU A 312 24.49 -3.47 -13.89
N THR A 313 24.92 -4.38 -13.03
CA THR A 313 26.15 -4.22 -12.22
C THR A 313 27.09 -5.37 -12.52
N ASP A 314 28.39 -5.13 -12.50
CA ASP A 314 29.41 -6.17 -12.72
C ASP A 314 30.68 -5.79 -11.96
N ASN A 315 30.68 -6.07 -10.66
CA ASN A 315 31.78 -5.74 -9.76
C ASN A 315 31.93 -6.85 -8.71
N PRO A 316 33.07 -6.92 -7.99
CA PRO A 316 33.31 -8.01 -7.05
C PRO A 316 32.51 -7.89 -5.73
N GLY A 317 31.76 -6.81 -5.53
CA GLY A 317 30.86 -6.66 -4.38
C GLY A 317 29.49 -7.28 -4.64
N ILE A 318 28.77 -7.54 -3.55
CA ILE A 318 27.40 -8.01 -3.54
C ILE A 318 26.46 -6.82 -3.74
N ASP A 319 25.75 -6.80 -4.88
CA ASP A 319 24.75 -5.79 -5.20
C ASP A 319 23.32 -6.36 -5.06
N VAL A 320 22.51 -5.77 -4.17
CA VAL A 320 21.17 -6.29 -3.86
C VAL A 320 20.08 -5.23 -4.04
N GLY A 321 18.97 -5.67 -4.62
CA GLY A 321 17.68 -4.98 -4.61
C GLY A 321 17.73 -3.55 -5.14
N GLY A 322 16.86 -2.72 -4.57
CA GLY A 322 16.73 -1.33 -4.92
C GLY A 322 15.31 -0.89 -5.25
N SER A 323 15.19 0.23 -5.94
CA SER A 323 13.97 0.71 -6.59
C SER A 323 14.33 1.73 -7.66
N PHE A 324 13.43 1.91 -8.63
CA PHE A 324 13.56 2.99 -9.60
C PHE A 324 13.17 4.32 -8.96
N SER A 325 13.76 5.42 -9.44
CA SER A 325 13.17 6.74 -9.27
C SER A 325 11.80 6.81 -9.96
N PRO A 326 10.87 7.66 -9.51
CA PRO A 326 9.51 7.72 -10.07
C PRO A 326 9.48 8.13 -11.56
N ASP A 327 10.48 8.88 -12.02
CA ASP A 327 10.67 9.23 -13.44
C ASP A 327 11.31 8.09 -14.27
N GLY A 328 11.71 7.00 -13.63
CA GLY A 328 12.34 5.83 -14.26
C GLY A 328 13.78 6.05 -14.73
N THR A 329 14.41 7.20 -14.45
CA THR A 329 15.74 7.54 -14.99
C THR A 329 16.89 6.98 -14.16
N LYS A 330 16.66 6.71 -12.87
CA LYS A 330 17.66 6.23 -11.91
C LYS A 330 17.19 4.96 -11.18
N ILE A 331 18.15 4.26 -10.60
CA ILE A 331 17.94 3.15 -9.67
C ILE A 331 18.74 3.44 -8.41
N VAL A 332 18.11 3.37 -7.24
CA VAL A 332 18.81 3.26 -5.95
C VAL A 332 18.98 1.78 -5.61
N PHE A 333 20.13 1.38 -5.08
CA PHE A 333 20.41 -0.01 -4.73
C PHE A 333 21.45 -0.13 -3.61
N GLU A 334 21.65 -1.35 -3.12
CA GLU A 334 22.62 -1.68 -2.09
C GLU A 334 23.92 -2.26 -2.67
N SER A 335 25.04 -1.78 -2.15
CA SER A 335 26.46 -1.96 -2.52
C SER A 335 27.37 -2.32 -1.35
N ASP A 336 27.93 -3.54 -1.24
CA ASP A 336 29.05 -3.79 -0.31
C ASP A 336 30.45 -3.53 -0.87
N ARG A 337 30.56 -3.12 -2.15
CA ARG A 337 31.83 -2.92 -2.88
C ARG A 337 32.82 -1.93 -2.24
N SER A 338 32.37 -1.14 -1.26
CA SER A 338 33.20 -0.22 -0.46
C SER A 338 33.51 -0.77 0.94
N GLY A 339 33.50 -2.10 1.11
CA GLY A 339 33.85 -2.83 2.32
C GLY A 339 32.67 -3.18 3.23
N THR A 340 31.62 -2.36 3.27
CA THR A 340 30.36 -2.68 3.96
C THR A 340 29.18 -2.28 3.09
N GLN A 341 28.00 -2.83 3.41
CA GLN A 341 26.73 -2.57 2.74
C GLN A 341 26.32 -1.08 2.82
N GLN A 342 26.24 -0.41 1.67
CA GLN A 342 25.97 1.02 1.52
C GLN A 342 24.95 1.25 0.40
N CYS A 343 24.31 2.42 0.38
CA CYS A 343 23.39 2.78 -0.68
C CYS A 343 24.12 3.49 -1.83
N TYR A 344 23.77 3.09 -3.05
CA TYR A 344 24.27 3.61 -4.31
C TYR A 344 23.11 4.04 -5.20
N ILE A 345 23.41 4.92 -6.17
CA ILE A 345 22.53 5.25 -7.28
C ILE A 345 23.25 4.97 -8.59
N MET A 346 22.50 4.54 -9.60
CA MET A 346 22.94 4.44 -10.99
C MET A 346 21.88 4.96 -11.95
N ASP A 347 22.25 5.16 -13.21
CA ASP A 347 21.30 5.33 -14.31
C ASP A 347 20.48 4.04 -14.51
N ALA A 348 19.27 4.14 -15.04
CA ALA A 348 18.40 2.98 -15.27
C ALA A 348 18.97 1.92 -16.23
N ASP A 349 20.05 2.25 -16.96
CA ASP A 349 20.80 1.33 -17.81
C ASP A 349 22.06 0.74 -17.14
N GLY A 350 22.32 1.06 -15.87
CA GLY A 350 23.44 0.55 -15.08
C GLY A 350 24.68 1.44 -15.06
N ARG A 351 24.74 2.52 -15.85
CA ARG A 351 25.89 3.45 -15.87
C ARG A 351 25.89 4.39 -14.66
N ASN A 352 26.99 5.13 -14.49
CA ASN A 352 27.11 6.21 -13.51
C ASN A 352 26.82 5.79 -12.05
N GLN A 353 27.29 4.60 -11.67
CA GLN A 353 27.11 4.07 -10.34
C GLN A 353 27.90 4.90 -9.32
N LYS A 354 27.23 5.45 -8.30
CA LYS A 354 27.84 6.29 -7.28
C LYS A 354 27.30 5.95 -5.89
N ARG A 355 28.19 5.94 -4.89
CA ARG A 355 27.79 5.81 -3.48
C ARG A 355 27.12 7.11 -3.02
N ILE A 356 26.04 6.99 -2.24
CA ILE A 356 25.35 8.15 -1.65
C ILE A 356 25.33 8.12 -0.12
N SER A 357 25.46 6.97 0.54
CA SER A 357 25.41 6.91 2.02
C SER A 357 26.78 7.13 2.68
N PHE A 358 26.87 8.10 3.60
CA PHE A 358 28.09 8.43 4.37
C PHE A 358 27.84 8.66 5.87
N PHE A 359 26.71 8.20 6.41
CA PHE A 359 26.22 8.51 7.76
C PHE A 359 26.68 7.56 8.88
N GLY A 360 27.61 6.63 8.59
CA GLY A 360 28.06 5.59 9.52
C GLY A 360 27.03 4.45 9.72
N GLY A 361 27.51 3.20 9.78
CA GLY A 361 26.66 2.01 9.72
C GLY A 361 26.37 1.55 8.30
N ARG A 362 25.37 0.68 8.13
CA ARG A 362 24.99 0.08 6.83
C ARG A 362 23.62 0.54 6.35
N CYS A 363 23.44 0.51 5.04
CA CYS A 363 22.21 0.91 4.36
C CYS A 363 21.61 -0.30 3.65
N ALA A 364 20.38 -0.69 4.01
CA ALA A 364 19.70 -1.83 3.42
C ALA A 364 18.30 -1.48 2.90
N THR A 365 17.83 -2.29 1.94
CA THR A 365 16.48 -2.18 1.33
C THR A 365 16.06 -0.75 0.96
N PRO A 366 16.84 0.00 0.15
CA PRO A 366 16.49 1.36 -0.19
C PRO A 366 15.27 1.43 -1.13
N GLU A 367 14.37 2.38 -0.87
CA GLU A 367 13.16 2.65 -1.65
C GLU A 367 13.01 4.15 -1.94
N TRP A 368 12.93 4.50 -3.23
CA TRP A 368 12.72 5.86 -3.69
C TRP A 368 11.30 6.30 -3.38
N SER A 369 11.15 7.52 -2.85
CA SER A 369 9.85 8.14 -2.63
C SER A 369 9.11 8.32 -3.97
N PRO A 370 7.79 8.12 -4.02
CA PRO A 370 7.00 8.46 -5.20
C PRO A 370 7.05 9.97 -5.54
N ARG A 371 7.43 10.83 -4.59
CA ARG A 371 7.69 12.26 -4.81
C ARG A 371 9.04 12.54 -5.51
N GLY A 372 9.95 11.58 -5.51
CA GLY A 372 11.25 11.67 -6.18
C GLY A 372 12.35 12.38 -5.39
N ASP A 373 12.04 12.97 -4.26
CA ASP A 373 12.92 13.83 -3.46
C ASP A 373 13.69 13.11 -2.34
N GLN A 374 13.17 11.97 -1.87
CA GLN A 374 13.73 11.19 -0.76
C GLN A 374 13.93 9.71 -1.08
N ILE A 375 14.80 9.08 -0.30
CA ILE A 375 15.04 7.64 -0.27
C ILE A 375 14.83 7.16 1.17
N ALA A 376 13.90 6.22 1.37
CA ALA A 376 13.76 5.48 2.62
C ALA A 376 14.66 4.25 2.61
N PHE A 377 15.18 3.84 3.75
CA PHE A 377 16.03 2.66 3.86
C PHE A 377 16.04 2.11 5.29
N THR A 378 16.44 0.85 5.41
CA THR A 378 16.77 0.21 6.68
C THR A 378 18.20 0.60 7.06
N ARG A 379 18.36 1.38 8.11
CA ARG A 379 19.65 1.74 8.70
C ARG A 379 20.07 0.66 9.70
N ILE A 380 21.25 0.08 9.52
CA ILE A 380 21.80 -0.93 10.43
C ILE A 380 23.03 -0.36 11.13
N ALA A 381 22.88 -0.03 12.42
CA ALA A 381 23.94 0.53 13.25
C ALA A 381 23.76 0.09 14.71
N GLY A 382 23.85 -1.22 14.96
CA GLY A 382 23.35 -1.86 16.17
C GLY A 382 21.97 -2.44 15.88
N ASP A 383 20.93 -1.72 16.28
CA ASP A 383 19.55 -2.03 15.91
C ASP A 383 19.25 -1.63 14.45
N PHE A 384 18.11 -2.08 13.94
CA PHE A 384 17.66 -1.76 12.58
C PHE A 384 16.51 -0.76 12.68
N ASN A 385 16.67 0.36 11.99
CA ASN A 385 15.73 1.47 12.03
C ASN A 385 15.33 1.90 10.62
N VAL A 386 14.12 2.43 10.47
CA VAL A 386 13.73 3.11 9.23
C VAL A 386 14.30 4.53 9.26
N ALA A 387 15.00 4.89 8.19
CA ALA A 387 15.57 6.21 8.00
C ALA A 387 15.25 6.72 6.60
N VAL A 388 15.35 8.04 6.41
CA VAL A 388 15.26 8.69 5.09
C VAL A 388 16.44 9.62 4.87
N MET A 389 16.79 9.84 3.61
CA MET A 389 17.78 10.83 3.17
C MET A 389 17.36 11.43 1.83
N ASN A 390 17.95 12.56 1.44
CA ASN A 390 17.76 13.12 0.12
C ASN A 390 18.44 12.22 -0.95
N THR A 391 18.08 12.39 -2.22
CA THR A 391 18.64 11.60 -3.33
C THR A 391 20.15 11.75 -3.54
N SER A 392 20.75 12.82 -3.01
CA SER A 392 22.21 13.01 -2.98
C SER A 392 22.91 12.33 -1.80
N GLY A 393 22.15 11.79 -0.83
CA GLY A 393 22.66 11.19 0.39
C GLY A 393 22.74 12.13 1.60
N GLY A 394 22.47 13.43 1.42
CA GLY A 394 22.41 14.41 2.49
C GLY A 394 21.13 14.33 3.33
N ASN A 395 21.08 15.10 4.43
CA ASN A 395 19.91 15.23 5.31
C ASN A 395 19.34 13.90 5.81
N MET A 396 20.21 12.95 6.14
CA MET A 396 19.78 11.67 6.71
C MET A 396 19.12 11.89 8.07
N ARG A 397 17.90 11.38 8.24
CA ARG A 397 17.17 11.35 9.51
C ARG A 397 16.63 9.95 9.79
N VAL A 398 16.72 9.53 11.05
CA VAL A 398 16.15 8.27 11.53
C VAL A 398 14.72 8.55 11.99
N LEU A 399 13.76 7.78 11.50
CA LEU A 399 12.33 7.96 11.79
C LEU A 399 11.85 7.05 12.93
N THR A 400 12.47 5.89 13.12
CA THR A 400 12.02 4.89 14.10
C THR A 400 13.14 4.51 15.06
N LYS A 401 12.76 3.96 16.23
CA LYS A 401 13.70 3.54 17.29
C LYS A 401 13.50 2.08 17.71
N GLY A 402 12.84 1.28 16.87
CA GLY A 402 12.60 -0.13 17.14
C GLY A 402 13.86 -0.99 17.03
N TRP A 403 13.73 -2.26 17.45
CA TRP A 403 14.84 -3.21 17.46
C TRP A 403 15.19 -3.75 16.07
N GLN A 404 14.17 -4.14 15.30
CA GLN A 404 14.28 -4.73 13.98
C GLN A 404 13.22 -4.14 13.05
N ASP A 405 13.35 -2.84 12.75
CA ASP A 405 12.47 -2.14 11.81
C ASP A 405 13.08 -2.18 10.41
N GLU A 406 12.38 -2.83 9.48
CA GLU A 406 12.97 -3.22 8.20
C GLU A 406 12.00 -3.11 7.02
N ALA A 407 12.60 -3.10 5.82
CA ALA A 407 11.93 -3.10 4.52
C ALA A 407 10.85 -2.00 4.39
N PRO A 408 11.27 -0.71 4.45
CA PRO A 408 10.34 0.40 4.31
C PRO A 408 9.65 0.38 2.94
N THR A 409 8.40 0.82 2.90
CA THR A 409 7.65 1.09 1.67
C THR A 409 6.81 2.35 1.81
N TRP A 410 6.70 3.15 0.75
CA TRP A 410 6.02 4.44 0.78
C TRP A 410 4.53 4.31 0.49
N ALA A 411 3.70 5.06 1.22
CA ALA A 411 2.36 5.40 0.76
C ALA A 411 2.44 6.09 -0.63
N PRO A 412 1.43 5.96 -1.50
CA PRO A 412 1.49 6.45 -2.88
C PRO A 412 1.70 7.97 -2.99
N ASN A 413 1.32 8.73 -1.98
CA ASN A 413 1.56 10.17 -1.92
C ASN A 413 2.92 10.55 -1.31
N GLY A 414 3.72 9.59 -0.84
CA GLY A 414 5.04 9.80 -0.22
C GLY A 414 5.02 10.37 1.20
N ARG A 415 3.87 10.40 1.89
CA ARG A 415 3.76 11.00 3.24
C ARG A 415 4.06 10.04 4.39
N ILE A 416 3.67 8.78 4.22
CA ILE A 416 3.76 7.75 5.27
C ILE A 416 4.68 6.64 4.78
N ILE A 417 5.49 6.10 5.68
CA ILE A 417 6.30 4.90 5.42
C ILE A 417 5.75 3.75 6.25
N GLN A 418 5.47 2.63 5.57
CA GLN A 418 5.22 1.33 6.17
C GLN A 418 6.51 0.55 6.32
N PHE A 419 6.60 -0.27 7.36
CA PHE A 419 7.70 -1.21 7.58
C PHE A 419 7.20 -2.38 8.41
N PHE A 420 8.01 -3.41 8.59
CA PHE A 420 7.71 -4.45 9.57
C PHE A 420 8.71 -4.44 10.72
N ARG A 421 8.23 -4.80 11.90
CA ARG A 421 9.02 -4.92 13.12
C ARG A 421 8.97 -6.35 13.62
N THR A 422 10.14 -6.96 13.81
CA THR A 422 10.25 -8.25 14.49
C THR A 422 10.39 -8.05 16.00
N GLU A 423 9.61 -8.78 16.79
CA GLU A 423 9.67 -8.75 18.24
C GLU A 423 10.85 -9.59 18.76
N ARG A 424 11.54 -9.05 19.76
CA ARG A 424 12.77 -9.61 20.30
C ARG A 424 12.55 -11.04 20.79
N ASN A 425 13.36 -11.96 20.29
CA ASN A 425 13.39 -13.39 20.64
C ASN A 425 12.14 -14.21 20.32
N THR A 426 11.02 -13.62 19.90
CA THR A 426 9.77 -14.38 19.64
C THR A 426 9.67 -14.87 18.19
N GLY A 427 10.32 -14.16 17.25
CA GLY A 427 10.14 -14.41 15.82
C GLY A 427 8.79 -13.95 15.28
N ARG A 428 8.01 -13.25 16.09
CA ARG A 428 6.75 -12.62 15.67
C ARG A 428 7.05 -11.29 15.00
N SER A 429 6.23 -10.94 14.01
CA SER A 429 6.37 -9.70 13.25
C SER A 429 5.03 -8.99 13.14
N ALA A 430 5.07 -7.66 13.02
CA ALA A 430 3.90 -6.85 12.75
C ALA A 430 4.25 -5.71 11.78
N ILE A 431 3.25 -5.24 11.05
CA ILE A 431 3.37 -4.05 10.20
C ILE A 431 3.17 -2.79 11.05
N TRP A 432 4.03 -1.82 10.83
CA TRP A 432 4.01 -0.51 11.45
C TRP A 432 4.03 0.56 10.37
N GLN A 433 3.61 1.76 10.76
CA GLN A 433 3.60 2.96 9.93
C GLN A 433 4.17 4.12 10.72
N VAL A 434 4.88 5.01 10.05
CA VAL A 434 5.36 6.26 10.61
C VAL A 434 5.28 7.36 9.56
N ASP A 435 4.98 8.58 9.99
CA ASP A 435 5.04 9.75 9.13
C ASP A 435 6.47 10.27 8.97
N LEU A 436 6.67 11.24 8.08
CA LEU A 436 7.99 11.81 7.81
C LEU A 436 8.60 12.61 8.98
N THR A 437 7.79 12.97 9.99
CA THR A 437 8.29 13.61 11.23
C THR A 437 8.88 12.60 12.21
N GLY A 438 8.53 11.32 12.08
CA GLY A 438 8.90 10.28 13.05
C GLY A 438 8.05 10.28 14.33
N GLN A 439 6.98 11.09 14.40
CA GLN A 439 6.19 11.26 15.63
C GLN A 439 4.88 10.45 15.62
N ASN A 440 4.26 10.24 14.45
CA ASN A 440 3.04 9.47 14.32
C ASN A 440 3.35 8.00 13.98
N GLU A 441 4.11 7.34 14.86
CA GLU A 441 4.40 5.91 14.74
C GLU A 441 3.24 5.07 15.31
N ARG A 442 2.71 4.13 14.51
CA ARG A 442 1.63 3.25 14.95
C ARG A 442 1.73 1.85 14.33
N ARG A 443 1.22 0.87 15.07
CA ARG A 443 1.03 -0.50 14.56
C ARG A 443 -0.23 -0.55 13.69
N LEU A 444 -0.14 -1.20 12.53
CA LEU A 444 -1.30 -1.48 11.69
C LEU A 444 -1.97 -2.79 12.12
N PRO A 445 -3.31 -2.83 12.30
CA PRO A 445 -4.01 -4.07 12.56
C PRO A 445 -3.86 -5.05 11.39
N THR A 446 -3.52 -6.29 11.68
CA THR A 446 -3.37 -7.37 10.70
C THR A 446 -4.04 -8.64 11.20
N TYR A 447 -4.47 -9.51 10.29
CA TYR A 447 -5.13 -10.77 10.61
C TYR A 447 -4.26 -11.70 11.49
N ALA A 448 -2.95 -11.74 11.22
CA ALA A 448 -1.96 -12.53 11.95
C ALA A 448 -0.65 -11.73 12.08
N ASP A 449 0.43 -12.37 12.49
CA ASP A 449 1.77 -11.80 12.35
C ASP A 449 2.00 -11.43 10.87
N ALA A 450 2.75 -10.36 10.62
CA ALA A 450 2.84 -9.76 9.30
C ALA A 450 4.22 -9.15 9.02
N SER A 451 4.71 -9.35 7.80
CA SER A 451 6.00 -8.85 7.32
C SER A 451 5.91 -8.38 5.86
N ASP A 452 7.02 -7.81 5.37
CA ASP A 452 7.23 -7.42 3.97
C ASP A 452 6.06 -6.61 3.36
N PRO A 453 5.64 -5.48 3.97
CA PRO A 453 4.58 -4.67 3.39
C PRO A 453 4.98 -4.11 2.02
N ALA A 454 3.98 -3.89 1.18
CA ALA A 454 4.05 -3.15 -0.05
C ALA A 454 2.78 -2.31 -0.20
N TRP A 455 2.93 -1.01 -0.04
CA TRP A 455 1.82 -0.09 -0.23
C TRP A 455 1.56 0.07 -1.73
N GLY A 456 0.33 -0.21 -2.16
CA GLY A 456 -0.07 -0.07 -3.55
C GLY A 456 -0.37 1.37 -3.95
N PRO A 457 -0.43 1.64 -5.27
CA PRO A 457 -0.93 2.91 -5.79
C PRO A 457 -2.40 3.14 -5.40
N ILE A 458 -2.88 4.36 -5.65
CA ILE A 458 -4.32 4.66 -5.60
C ILE A 458 -5.06 3.75 -6.57
N ARG A 459 -6.22 3.26 -6.15
CA ARG A 459 -7.06 2.39 -6.97
C ARG A 459 -7.69 3.17 -8.14
N PRO A 460 -7.68 2.61 -9.35
CA PRO A 460 -8.26 3.25 -10.54
C PRO A 460 -9.78 3.40 -10.47
#